data_AF-B8HJE9-F1
#
_entry.id   AF-B8HJE9-F1
#
_cell.length_a   1.000
_cell.length_b   1.000
_cell.length_c   1.000
_cell.angle_alpha   90.00
_cell.angle_beta   90.00
_cell.angle_gamma   90.00
#
_symmetry.space_group_name_H-M   'P 1'
#
loop_
_entity.id
_entity.type
_entity.pdbx_description
1 polymer ?
#
loop_
_entity_poly.entity_id
_entity_poly.type
_entity_poly.pdbx_seq_one_letter_code
_entity_poly.pdbx_strand_id
1 'polypeptide(L)'
;MTYEKITVLEGFRSDIKLLPDNCQRMAIQLLMDIRDGRISGLSLDESSATGDLSDCYKVYFDPDPEFDNRSEWRFRLVYRLLGDGAVAGLTVEGVAVGRRHGLDAYLRAVANLGR
;
A
#
# COMPACT_ATOMS: atom_id res chain seq x y z
N MET A 1 12.20 -2.14 -22.71
CA MET A 1 11.68 -0.82 -22.28
C MET A 1 11.52 -0.88 -20.77
N THR A 2 12.52 -0.34 -20.08
CA THR A 2 12.57 -0.33 -18.62
C THR A 2 11.96 0.99 -18.16
N TYR A 3 10.84 0.93 -17.46
CA TYR A 3 10.40 2.05 -16.64
C TYR A 3 10.15 1.48 -15.25
N GLU A 4 11.11 1.66 -14.35
CA GLU A 4 10.94 1.39 -12.93
C GLU A 4 9.92 2.40 -12.38
N LYS A 5 8.63 2.08 -12.53
CA LYS A 5 7.49 2.91 -12.08
C LYS A 5 7.03 2.56 -10.67
N ILE A 6 7.93 2.06 -9.83
CA ILE A 6 7.67 1.82 -8.41
C ILE A 6 8.66 2.63 -7.60
N THR A 7 8.12 3.52 -6.76
CA THR A 7 8.86 4.14 -5.67
C THR A 7 8.26 3.68 -4.35
N VAL A 8 8.97 3.91 -3.24
CA VAL A 8 8.44 3.66 -1.90
C VAL A 8 8.97 4.73 -0.96
N LEU A 9 8.14 5.16 -0.01
CA LEU A 9 8.57 6.05 1.06
C LEU A 9 9.58 5.34 1.99
N GLU A 10 10.42 6.12 2.68
CA GLU A 10 11.35 5.55 3.66
C GLU A 10 10.60 4.85 4.81
N GLY A 11 9.49 5.44 5.27
CA GLY A 11 8.60 4.82 6.26
C GLY A 11 8.03 3.48 5.78
N PHE A 12 7.67 3.35 4.50
CA PHE A 12 7.25 2.08 3.92
C PHE A 12 8.34 1.01 3.98
N ARG A 13 9.61 1.37 3.72
CA ARG A 13 10.74 0.43 3.83
C ARG A 13 10.91 -0.06 5.26
N SER A 14 10.65 0.80 6.24
CA SER A 14 10.68 0.44 7.67
C SER A 14 9.51 -0.47 8.04
N ASP A 15 8.31 -0.16 7.55
CA ASP A 15 7.11 -0.97 7.75
C ASP A 15 7.28 -2.41 7.25
N ILE A 16 7.82 -2.58 6.03
CA ILE A 16 8.08 -3.90 5.44
C ILE A 16 8.95 -4.75 6.38
N LYS A 17 10.02 -4.18 6.95
CA LYS A 17 10.95 -4.91 7.83
C LYS A 17 10.29 -5.41 9.13
N LEU A 18 9.14 -4.85 9.51
CA LEU A 18 8.39 -5.26 10.71
C LEU A 18 7.37 -6.37 10.43
N LEU A 19 7.14 -6.71 9.16
CA LEU A 19 6.22 -7.78 8.77
C LEU A 19 6.90 -9.16 8.78
N PRO A 20 6.13 -10.24 8.96
CA PRO A 20 6.61 -11.59 8.67
C PRO A 20 7.05 -11.75 7.20
N ASP A 21 8.03 -12.61 6.92
CA ASP A 21 8.66 -12.75 5.58
C ASP A 21 7.69 -13.05 4.43
N ASN A 22 6.63 -13.84 4.69
CA ASN A 22 5.59 -14.11 3.70
C ASN A 22 4.76 -12.85 3.40
N CYS A 23 4.49 -12.03 4.42
CA CYS A 23 3.79 -10.76 4.28
C CYS A 23 4.64 -9.72 3.53
N GLN A 24 5.96 -9.69 3.79
CA GLN A 24 6.90 -8.83 3.06
C GLN A 24 6.87 -9.13 1.56
N ARG A 25 7.04 -10.41 1.20
CA ARG A 25 7.03 -10.86 -0.21
C ARG A 25 5.70 -10.53 -0.89
N MET A 26 4.58 -10.81 -0.21
CA MET A 26 3.26 -10.52 -0.75
C MET A 26 3.02 -9.01 -0.95
N ALA A 27 3.41 -8.16 0.00
CA ALA A 27 3.27 -6.71 -0.14
C ALA A 27 4.05 -6.15 -1.32
N ILE A 28 5.29 -6.63 -1.54
CA ILE A 28 6.12 -6.26 -2.69
C ILE A 28 5.47 -6.73 -4.00
N GLN A 29 5.00 -7.99 -4.03
CA GLN A 29 4.32 -8.54 -5.21
C GLN A 29 3.06 -7.73 -5.56
N LEU A 30 2.27 -7.32 -4.57
CA LEU A 30 1.09 -6.49 -4.78
C LEU A 30 1.44 -5.13 -5.40
N LEU A 31 2.53 -4.47 -4.98
CA LEU A 31 2.98 -3.23 -5.63
C LEU A 31 3.34 -3.45 -7.10
N MET A 32 3.96 -4.59 -7.42
CA MET A 32 4.27 -4.97 -8.81
C MET A 32 2.99 -5.23 -9.62
N ASP A 33 2.01 -5.92 -9.05
CA ASP A 33 0.75 -6.21 -9.73
C ASP A 33 -0.11 -4.94 -9.92
N ILE A 34 -0.05 -3.98 -8.98
CA ILE A 34 -0.66 -2.65 -9.13
C ILE A 34 0.02 -1.90 -10.28
N ARG A 35 1.36 -1.87 -10.32
CA ARG A 35 2.14 -1.23 -11.40
C ARG A 35 1.77 -1.82 -12.77
N ASP A 36 1.63 -3.13 -12.84
CA ASP A 36 1.31 -3.84 -14.08
C ASP A 36 -0.18 -3.73 -14.46
N GLY A 37 -0.99 -3.04 -13.67
CA GLY A 37 -2.44 -2.88 -13.91
C GLY A 37 -3.24 -4.17 -13.73
N ARG A 38 -2.66 -5.20 -13.11
CA ARG A 38 -3.33 -6.50 -12.87
C ARG A 38 -4.35 -6.42 -11.75
N ILE A 39 -4.08 -5.57 -10.76
CA ILE A 39 -4.99 -5.29 -9.65
C ILE A 39 -5.08 -3.79 -9.41
N SER A 40 -6.14 -3.38 -8.73
CA SER A 40 -6.34 -2.01 -8.26
C SER A 40 -6.83 -2.01 -6.80
N GLY A 41 -6.41 -1.00 -6.04
CA GLY A 41 -6.88 -0.76 -4.70
C GLY A 41 -8.20 0.02 -4.65
N LEU A 42 -8.79 0.07 -3.47
CA LEU A 42 -9.93 0.92 -3.18
C LEU A 42 -9.43 2.31 -2.76
N SER A 43 -10.06 3.38 -3.25
CA SER A 43 -9.75 4.75 -2.80
C SER A 43 -9.89 4.85 -1.28
N LEU A 44 -9.02 5.64 -0.68
CA LEU A 44 -9.19 6.14 0.67
C LEU A 44 -9.87 7.50 0.59
N ASP A 45 -10.72 7.78 1.56
CA ASP A 45 -11.34 9.08 1.76
C ASP A 45 -10.64 9.77 2.94
N GLU A 46 -10.82 11.07 3.05
CA GLU A 46 -10.45 11.81 4.26
C GLU A 46 -11.23 11.26 5.46
N SER A 47 -10.55 11.07 6.59
CA SER A 47 -11.19 10.64 7.83
C SER A 47 -10.58 11.33 9.03
N SER A 48 -11.44 11.84 9.93
CA SER A 48 -11.01 12.48 11.18
C SER A 48 -10.18 11.58 12.09
N ALA A 49 -10.27 10.25 11.94
CA ALA A 49 -9.54 9.28 12.74
C ALA A 49 -8.12 9.00 12.22
N THR A 50 -7.86 9.25 10.93
CA THR A 50 -6.59 8.86 10.30
C THR A 50 -5.83 10.01 9.66
N GLY A 51 -6.43 11.17 9.43
CA GLY A 51 -5.84 12.25 8.63
C GLY A 51 -6.20 12.16 7.14
N ASP A 52 -5.62 13.04 6.32
CA ASP A 52 -5.89 13.10 4.88
C ASP A 52 -5.08 12.06 4.09
N LEU A 53 -5.79 11.03 3.64
CA LEU A 53 -5.33 9.98 2.75
C LEU A 53 -6.11 9.96 1.43
N SER A 54 -6.77 11.06 1.05
CA SER A 54 -7.65 11.12 -0.12
C SER A 54 -6.94 10.86 -1.46
N ASP A 55 -5.61 11.06 -1.52
CA ASP A 55 -4.75 10.73 -2.66
C ASP A 55 -4.25 9.26 -2.66
N CYS A 56 -4.65 8.47 -1.67
CA CYS A 56 -4.16 7.12 -1.45
C CYS A 56 -5.22 6.05 -1.74
N TYR A 57 -4.73 4.82 -1.93
CA TYR A 57 -5.51 3.62 -2.19
C TYR A 57 -5.08 2.50 -1.24
N LYS A 58 -5.98 1.53 -1.02
CA LYS A 58 -5.71 0.36 -0.19
C LYS A 58 -5.92 -0.97 -0.91
N VAL A 59 -5.09 -1.94 -0.54
CA VAL A 59 -5.29 -3.36 -0.83
C VAL A 59 -5.23 -4.14 0.47
N TYR A 60 -6.25 -4.93 0.76
CA TYR A 60 -6.20 -5.93 1.84
C TYR A 60 -5.43 -7.14 1.35
N PHE A 61 -4.71 -7.82 2.24
CA PHE A 61 -4.06 -9.09 1.91
C PHE A 61 -3.84 -9.96 3.15
N ASP A 62 -3.69 -11.25 2.92
CA ASP A 62 -3.16 -12.22 3.88
C ASP A 62 -2.44 -13.35 3.11
N PRO A 63 -1.17 -13.66 3.42
CA PRO A 63 -0.45 -14.76 2.78
C PRO A 63 -0.78 -16.13 3.40
N ASP A 64 -1.54 -16.14 4.49
CA ASP A 64 -1.89 -17.34 5.23
C ASP A 64 -3.17 -17.97 4.64
N PRO A 65 -3.10 -19.21 4.13
CA PRO A 65 -4.22 -19.85 3.46
C PRO A 65 -5.42 -20.11 4.38
N GLU A 66 -5.23 -20.08 5.71
CA GLU A 66 -6.35 -20.17 6.67
C GLU A 66 -7.26 -18.94 6.62
N PHE A 67 -6.78 -17.81 6.10
CA PHE A 67 -7.53 -16.56 5.93
C PHE A 67 -7.99 -16.42 4.48
N ASP A 68 -8.79 -17.36 3.98
CA ASP A 68 -9.30 -17.36 2.60
C ASP A 68 -10.41 -16.30 2.38
N ASN A 69 -11.06 -15.86 3.45
CA ASN A 69 -12.07 -14.82 3.41
C ASN A 69 -11.46 -13.41 3.49
N ARG A 70 -11.73 -12.60 2.47
CA ARG A 70 -11.27 -11.21 2.39
C ARG A 70 -11.70 -10.35 3.58
N SER A 71 -12.82 -10.65 4.22
CA SER A 71 -13.27 -9.92 5.41
C SER A 71 -12.38 -10.17 6.63
N GLU A 72 -11.55 -11.21 6.61
CA GLU A 72 -10.68 -11.64 7.72
C GLU A 72 -9.20 -11.29 7.49
N TRP A 73 -8.84 -10.88 6.27
CA TRP A 73 -7.47 -10.51 5.92
C TRP A 73 -6.87 -9.48 6.87
N ARG A 74 -5.72 -9.82 7.43
CA ARG A 74 -5.14 -9.15 8.60
C ARG A 74 -4.23 -7.98 8.24
N PHE A 75 -3.85 -7.82 6.98
CA PHE A 75 -2.91 -6.79 6.55
C PHE A 75 -3.49 -5.87 5.50
N ARG A 76 -2.88 -4.69 5.39
CA ARG A 76 -3.24 -3.68 4.41
C ARG A 76 -1.98 -3.04 3.84
N LEU A 77 -1.92 -2.95 2.52
CA LEU A 77 -1.00 -2.12 1.75
C LEU A 77 -1.69 -0.80 1.42
N VAL A 78 -1.01 0.32 1.66
CA VAL A 78 -1.41 1.66 1.24
C VAL A 78 -0.42 2.17 0.20
N TYR A 79 -0.94 2.67 -0.92
CA TYR A 79 -0.14 3.22 -2.01
C TYR A 79 -0.81 4.47 -2.59
N ARG A 80 -0.07 5.27 -3.36
CA ARG A 80 -0.64 6.34 -4.19
C ARG A 80 -0.11 6.29 -5.61
N LEU A 81 -0.81 6.97 -6.51
CA LEU A 81 -0.40 7.12 -7.89
C LEU A 81 0.18 8.52 -8.08
N LEU A 82 1.43 8.60 -8.49
CA LEU A 82 2.10 9.85 -8.82
C LEU A 82 2.07 10.03 -10.34
N GLY A 83 1.51 11.14 -10.79
CA GLY A 83 1.67 11.58 -12.18
C GLY A 83 3.04 12.21 -12.35
N ASP A 84 3.85 11.74 -13.30
CA ASP A 84 5.13 12.35 -13.64
C ASP A 84 5.01 13.51 -14.66
N GLY A 85 3.77 13.91 -14.99
CA GLY A 85 3.48 14.94 -15.99
C GLY A 85 3.63 14.48 -17.44
N ALA A 86 4.07 13.23 -17.69
CA ALA A 86 4.14 12.65 -19.02
C ALA A 86 2.82 11.96 -19.39
N VAL A 87 2.51 11.95 -20.69
CA VAL A 87 1.27 11.38 -21.28
C VAL A 87 1.09 9.88 -20.94
N ALA A 88 2.15 9.18 -20.51
CA ALA A 88 2.13 7.73 -20.24
C ALA A 88 2.71 7.32 -18.87
N GLY A 89 2.95 8.25 -17.93
CA GLY A 89 3.78 7.99 -16.75
C GLY A 89 3.08 8.05 -15.39
N LEU A 90 2.36 6.98 -15.04
CA LEU A 90 1.92 6.78 -13.64
C LEU A 90 2.99 5.99 -12.88
N THR A 91 3.48 6.55 -11.78
CA THR A 91 4.36 5.87 -10.82
C THR A 91 3.54 5.40 -9.62
N VAL A 92 3.68 4.13 -9.25
CA VAL A 92 3.08 3.58 -8.02
C VAL A 92 4.04 3.84 -6.88
N GLU A 93 3.60 4.57 -5.86
CA GLU A 93 4.39 4.80 -4.66
C GLU A 93 3.83 4.00 -3.49
N GLY A 94 4.64 3.09 -2.93
CA GLY A 94 4.31 2.41 -1.67
C GLY A 94 4.41 3.39 -0.49
N VAL A 95 3.29 3.61 0.20
CA VAL A 95 3.15 4.62 1.26
C VAL A 95 3.30 4.00 2.64
N ALA A 96 2.52 2.97 2.94
CA ALA A 96 2.64 2.21 4.20
C ALA A 96 2.17 0.76 4.02
N VAL A 97 2.59 -0.09 4.94
CA VAL A 97 2.05 -1.45 5.08
C VAL A 97 1.95 -1.81 6.55
N GLY A 98 0.89 -2.51 6.94
CA GLY A 98 0.69 -2.83 8.34
C GLY A 98 -0.52 -3.72 8.60
N ARG A 99 -0.85 -3.87 9.88
CA ARG A 99 -2.06 -4.57 10.30
C ARG A 99 -3.30 -3.78 9.90
N ARG A 100 -4.37 -4.52 9.61
CA ARG A 100 -5.71 -3.96 9.41
C ARG A 100 -6.33 -3.49 10.73
N HIS A 101 -6.10 -4.25 11.81
CA HIS A 101 -6.62 -3.94 13.13
C HIS A 101 -6.03 -2.62 13.67
N GLY A 102 -6.81 -1.90 14.47
CA GLY A 102 -6.36 -0.65 15.10
C GLY A 102 -6.02 0.47 14.13
N LEU A 103 -6.44 0.37 12.85
CA LEU A 103 -6.09 1.34 11.79
C LEU A 103 -4.57 1.49 11.55
N ASP A 104 -3.75 0.51 11.99
CA ASP A 104 -2.28 0.59 12.00
C ASP A 104 -1.70 1.01 10.64
N ALA A 105 -2.11 0.36 9.54
CA ALA A 105 -1.62 0.73 8.20
C ALA A 105 -1.97 2.17 7.78
N TYR A 106 -3.06 2.75 8.28
CA TYR A 106 -3.45 4.13 7.96
C TYR A 106 -2.69 5.15 8.79
N LEU A 107 -2.52 4.86 10.08
CA LEU A 107 -1.73 5.72 10.97
C LEU A 107 -0.27 5.79 10.52
N ARG A 108 0.28 4.65 10.06
CA ARG A 108 1.59 4.61 9.39
C ARG A 108 1.60 5.43 8.10
N ALA A 109 0.56 5.33 7.28
CA ALA A 109 0.49 6.09 6.02
C ALA A 109 0.57 7.59 6.25
N VAL A 110 -0.21 8.11 7.20
CA VAL A 110 -0.19 9.54 7.54
C VAL A 110 1.13 9.98 8.14
N ALA A 111 1.71 9.18 9.05
CA ALA A 111 3.04 9.46 9.57
C ALA A 111 4.12 9.44 8.48
N ASN A 112 4.10 8.46 7.57
CA ASN A 112 5.07 8.33 6.48
C ASN A 112 4.95 9.46 5.45
N LEU A 113 3.75 10.02 5.27
CA LEU A 113 3.48 11.17 4.41
C LEU A 113 3.77 12.52 5.10
N GLY A 114 3.97 12.54 6.41
CA GLY A 114 4.17 13.75 7.20
C GLY A 114 2.93 14.64 7.31
N ARG A 115 1.74 14.02 7.38
CA ARG A 115 0.45 14.72 7.48
C ARG A 115 -0.21 14.49 8.84
#